data_AF-A0A9Q4KT09-F1
#
_entry.id   AF-A0A9Q4KT09-F1
#
_cell.length_a   1.000
_cell.length_b   1.000
_cell.length_c   1.000
_cell.angle_alpha   90.00
_cell.angle_beta   90.00
_cell.angle_gamma   90.00
#
_symmetry.space_group_name_H-M   'P 1'
#
loop_
_entity.id
_entity.type
_entity.pdbx_description
1 polymer ?
#
loop_
_entity_poly.entity_id
_entity_poly.type
_entity_poly.pdbx_seq_one_letter_code
_entity_poly.pdbx_strand_id
1 'polypeptide(L)'
;MKISPFKIGLALVIIGMVWTSLVFDETEKKYNSVLLEQSSSFEVKSEFFDSGIGYYRLYMPEFSGEEVFVQIRDTKDNVIEEQVVQTKMSVGYFY
;
A
#
# COMPACT_ATOMS: atom_id res chain seq x y z
N MET A 1 -6.98 -20.69 42.24
CA MET A 1 -7.55 -21.36 41.05
C MET A 1 -6.40 -21.97 40.26
N LYS A 2 -6.33 -23.30 40.10
CA LYS A 2 -5.34 -23.94 39.21
C LYS A 2 -5.78 -23.69 37.76
N ILE A 3 -4.94 -23.03 36.98
CA ILE A 3 -5.20 -22.81 35.55
C ILE A 3 -4.97 -24.15 34.84
N SER A 4 -6.01 -24.63 34.14
CA SER A 4 -5.90 -25.86 33.36
C SER A 4 -4.92 -25.66 32.19
N PRO A 5 -4.06 -26.66 31.87
CA PRO A 5 -3.21 -26.63 30.69
C PRO A 5 -3.96 -26.28 29.40
N PHE A 6 -5.22 -26.71 29.29
CA PHE A 6 -6.09 -26.37 28.16
C PHE A 6 -6.32 -24.86 28.03
N LYS A 7 -6.54 -24.16 29.15
CA LYS A 7 -6.75 -22.70 29.15
C LYS A 7 -5.48 -21.94 28.74
N ILE A 8 -4.31 -22.47 29.11
CA ILE A 8 -3.00 -21.92 28.72
C ILE A 8 -2.78 -22.09 27.21
N GLY A 9 -3.04 -23.29 26.69
CA GLY A 9 -2.95 -23.57 25.25
C GLY A 9 -3.90 -22.70 24.43
N LEU A 10 -5.15 -22.55 24.88
CA LEU A 10 -6.13 -21.70 24.22
C LEU A 10 -5.70 -20.23 24.18
N ALA A 11 -5.13 -19.71 25.27
CA ALA A 11 -4.62 -18.33 25.32
C ALA A 11 -3.45 -18.12 24.34
N LEU A 12 -2.50 -19.07 24.27
CA LEU A 12 -1.38 -19.01 23.34
C LEU A 12 -1.82 -19.03 21.87
N VAL A 13 -2.83 -19.84 21.56
CA VAL A 13 -3.40 -19.92 20.19
C VAL A 13 -4.06 -18.58 19.79
N ILE A 14 -4.81 -17.95 20.69
CA ILE A 14 -5.42 -16.64 20.43
C ILE A 14 -4.35 -15.57 20.20
N ILE A 15 -3.31 -15.54 21.07
CA ILE A 15 -2.19 -14.60 20.93
C ILE A 15 -1.48 -14.82 19.59
N GLY A 16 -1.24 -16.08 19.21
CA GLY A 16 -0.63 -16.44 17.93
C GLY A 16 -1.46 -15.95 16.74
N MET A 17 -2.78 -16.17 16.75
CA MET A 17 -3.66 -15.67 15.69
C MET A 17 -3.61 -14.15 15.57
N VAL A 18 -3.74 -13.42 16.68
CA VAL A 18 -3.68 -11.94 16.68
C VAL A 18 -2.32 -11.46 16.15
N TRP A 19 -1.22 -12.08 16.59
CA TRP A 19 0.12 -11.73 16.13
C TRP A 19 0.28 -11.98 14.62
N THR A 20 -0.18 -13.12 14.13
CA THR A 20 -0.12 -13.42 12.68
C THR A 20 -0.95 -12.43 11.88
N SER A 21 -2.15 -12.05 12.34
CA SER A 21 -2.96 -11.05 11.64
C SER A 21 -2.27 -9.69 11.55
N LEU A 22 -1.59 -9.24 12.61
CA LEU A 22 -0.83 -7.97 12.58
C LEU A 22 0.34 -8.01 11.60
N VAL A 23 1.10 -9.11 11.56
CA VAL A 23 2.22 -9.28 10.62
C VAL A 23 1.73 -9.30 9.16
N PHE A 24 0.55 -9.88 8.91
CA PHE A 24 -0.04 -9.92 7.57
C PHE A 24 -0.74 -8.61 7.16
N ASP A 25 -1.24 -7.82 8.11
CA ASP A 25 -1.83 -6.49 7.86
C ASP A 25 -0.78 -5.51 7.30
N GLU A 26 0.45 -5.55 7.80
CA GLU A 26 1.58 -4.75 7.25
C GLU A 26 1.97 -5.18 5.82
N THR A 27 1.67 -6.41 5.41
CA THR A 27 1.99 -6.93 4.07
C THR A 27 0.86 -6.79 3.06
N GLU A 28 -0.31 -6.30 3.48
CA GLU A 28 -1.43 -6.07 2.57
C GLU A 28 -1.13 -4.85 1.68
N LYS A 29 -0.59 -5.12 0.49
CA LYS A 29 -0.54 -4.17 -0.62
C LYS A 29 -1.91 -3.52 -0.75
N LYS A 30 -2.02 -2.27 -0.29
CA LYS A 30 -3.25 -1.46 -0.41
C LYS A 30 -3.61 -1.30 -1.88
N TYR A 31 -4.50 -2.17 -2.36
CA TYR A 31 -5.25 -1.92 -3.58
C TYR A 31 -6.26 -0.81 -3.26
N ASN A 32 -5.84 0.45 -3.44
CA ASN A 32 -6.76 1.57 -3.40
C ASN A 32 -7.40 1.72 -4.77
N SER A 33 -8.68 1.36 -4.88
CA SER A 33 -9.51 1.78 -6.00
C SER A 33 -10.01 3.20 -5.74
N VAL A 34 -9.71 4.12 -6.64
CA VAL A 34 -10.19 5.49 -6.59
C VAL A 34 -10.85 5.85 -7.91
N LEU A 35 -11.96 6.57 -7.86
CA LEU A 35 -12.57 7.18 -9.03
C LEU A 35 -11.89 8.54 -9.25
N LEU A 36 -11.17 8.69 -10.36
CA LEU A 36 -10.53 9.94 -10.74
C LEU A 36 -11.54 10.83 -11.48
N GLU A 37 -12.23 11.70 -10.75
CA GLU A 37 -13.04 12.77 -11.33
C GLU A 37 -12.16 13.91 -11.87
N GLN A 38 -12.69 14.71 -12.79
CA GLN A 38 -12.02 15.88 -13.37
C GLN A 38 -11.70 16.88 -12.25
N SER A 39 -10.42 17.00 -11.86
CA SER A 39 -9.87 17.79 -10.72
C SER A 39 -9.75 17.07 -9.37
N SER A 40 -9.98 15.75 -9.33
CA SER A 40 -9.65 14.97 -8.13
C SER A 40 -8.17 14.60 -8.11
N SER A 41 -7.59 14.57 -6.92
CA SER A 41 -6.28 13.98 -6.66
C SER A 41 -6.41 13.00 -5.51
N PHE A 42 -5.55 11.99 -5.49
CA PHE A 42 -5.51 11.00 -4.44
C PHE A 42 -4.07 10.76 -4.02
N GLU A 43 -3.87 10.59 -2.71
CA GLU A 43 -2.57 10.39 -2.12
C GLU A 43 -2.55 9.09 -1.32
N VAL A 44 -1.54 8.26 -1.58
CA VAL A 44 -1.25 7.07 -0.78
C VAL A 44 0.01 7.34 0.02
N LYS A 45 -0.13 7.40 1.35
CA LYS A 45 1.00 7.45 2.26
C LYS A 45 1.46 6.02 2.56
N SER A 46 2.73 5.74 2.31
CA SER A 46 3.39 4.48 2.64
C SER A 46 4.76 4.77 3.23
N GLU A 47 5.14 4.02 4.26
CA GLU A 47 6.45 4.12 4.89
C GLU A 47 7.33 2.99 4.33
N PHE A 48 8.46 3.36 3.72
CA PHE A 48 9.44 2.41 3.21
C PHE A 48 10.64 2.40 4.17
N PHE A 49 10.92 1.24 4.79
CA PHE A 49 11.92 1.12 5.85
C PHE A 49 13.24 0.48 5.40
N ASP A 50 13.35 0.06 4.15
CA ASP A 50 14.51 -0.66 3.61
C ASP A 50 15.03 0.01 2.33
N SER A 51 16.30 -0.22 2.01
CA SER A 51 17.05 0.31 0.86
C SER A 51 16.69 -0.36 -0.49
N GLY A 52 15.48 -0.89 -0.60
CA GLY A 52 14.98 -1.59 -1.78
C GLY A 52 14.50 -0.64 -2.88
N ILE A 53 14.13 -1.22 -4.02
CA ILE A 53 13.49 -0.48 -5.13
C ILE A 53 11.98 -0.49 -4.90
N GLY A 54 11.39 0.68 -4.76
CA GLY A 54 9.95 0.86 -4.74
C GLY A 54 9.37 0.76 -6.14
N TYR A 55 8.16 0.21 -6.28
CA TYR A 55 7.43 0.28 -7.54
C TYR A 55 5.94 0.46 -7.30
N TYR A 56 5.28 1.15 -8.22
CA TYR A 56 3.83 1.27 -8.26
C TYR A 56 3.30 0.76 -9.60
N ARG A 57 2.05 0.29 -9.60
CA ARG A 57 1.33 -0.11 -10.82
C ARG A 57 -0.02 0.57 -10.83
N LEU A 58 -0.31 1.33 -11.88
CA LEU A 58 -1.65 1.84 -12.15
C LEU A 58 -2.35 0.94 -13.14
N TYR A 59 -3.60 0.59 -12.83
CA TYR A 59 -4.51 -0.09 -13.72
C TYR A 59 -5.76 0.75 -13.90
N MET A 60 -5.96 1.26 -15.11
CA MET A 60 -7.02 2.20 -15.45
C MET A 60 -7.80 1.67 -16.66
N PRO A 61 -8.78 0.77 -16.45
CA PRO A 61 -9.49 0.11 -17.54
C PRO A 61 -10.27 1.10 -18.43
N GLU A 62 -10.77 2.19 -17.83
CA GLU A 62 -11.54 3.24 -18.48
C GLU A 62 -10.70 4.43 -18.97
N PHE A 63 -9.37 4.33 -18.96
CA PHE A 63 -8.50 5.40 -19.45
C PHE A 63 -8.80 5.72 -20.93
N SER A 64 -9.17 6.98 -21.18
CA SER A 64 -9.62 7.48 -22.48
C SER A 64 -8.61 8.43 -23.15
N GLY A 65 -7.45 8.65 -22.51
CA GLY A 65 -6.37 9.49 -23.00
C GLY A 65 -6.17 10.77 -22.19
N GLU A 66 -6.80 10.88 -21.02
CA GLU A 66 -6.57 11.96 -20.07
C GLU A 66 -5.14 11.93 -19.55
N GLU A 67 -4.53 13.10 -19.33
CA GLU A 67 -3.20 13.16 -18.74
C GLU A 67 -3.27 12.84 -17.24
N VAL A 68 -2.85 11.63 -16.86
CA VAL A 68 -2.73 11.21 -15.47
C VAL A 68 -1.29 11.44 -15.02
N PHE A 69 -1.11 12.19 -13.94
CA PHE A 69 0.19 12.50 -13.37
C PHE A 69 0.38 11.78 -12.05
N VAL A 70 1.53 11.12 -11.88
CA VAL A 70 1.94 10.47 -10.64
C VAL A 70 3.16 11.19 -10.11
N GLN A 71 3.11 11.59 -8.83
CA GLN A 71 4.25 12.12 -8.10
C GLN A 71 4.56 11.27 -6.88
N ILE A 72 5.85 11.07 -6.65
CA ILE A 72 6.39 10.48 -5.43
C ILE A 72 7.08 11.58 -4.65
N ARG A 73 6.66 11.77 -3.40
CA ARG A 73 7.17 12.83 -2.52
C ARG A 73 7.81 12.23 -1.28
N ASP A 74 8.85 12.90 -0.78
CA ASP A 74 9.45 12.58 0.52
C ASP A 74 8.61 13.14 1.68
N THR A 75 9.06 12.91 2.92
CA THR A 75 8.40 13.38 4.14
C THR A 75 8.38 14.91 4.31
N LYS A 76 9.09 15.65 3.45
CA LYS A 76 9.15 17.11 3.39
C LYS A 76 8.47 17.67 2.15
N ASP A 77 7.66 16.87 1.46
CA ASP A 77 6.98 17.22 0.20
C ASP A 77 7.91 17.52 -0.98
N ASN A 78 9.18 17.11 -0.91
CA ASN A 78 10.07 17.21 -2.08
C ASN A 78 9.69 16.14 -3.09
N VAL A 79 9.56 16.52 -4.36
CA VAL A 79 9.31 15.57 -5.46
C VAL A 79 10.58 14.76 -5.71
N ILE A 80 10.49 13.46 -5.44
CA ILE A 80 11.54 12.47 -5.75
C ILE A 80 11.43 12.06 -7.22
N GLU A 81 10.20 11.78 -7.68
CA GLU A 81 9.93 11.34 -9.05
C GLU A 81 8.56 11.82 -9.53
N GLU A 82 8.46 12.08 -10.83
CA GLU A 82 7.22 12.41 -11.53
C GLU A 82 7.11 11.60 -12.82
N GLN A 83 5.91 11.08 -13.09
CA GLN A 83 5.61 10.35 -14.32
C GLN A 83 4.26 10.78 -14.90
N VAL A 84 4.25 11.05 -16.21
CA VAL A 84 3.02 11.19 -16.99
C VAL A 84 2.60 9.82 -17.52
N VAL A 85 1.39 9.39 -17.17
CA VAL A 85 0.84 8.11 -17.58
C VAL A 85 0.03 8.30 -18.86
N GLN A 86 0.46 7.61 -19.92
CA GLN A 86 -0.14 7.74 -21.26
C GLN A 86 -0.91 6.49 -21.69
N THR A 87 -1.00 5.47 -20.84
CA THR A 87 -1.62 4.18 -21.21
C THR A 87 -2.50 3.63 -20.10
N LYS A 88 -3.34 2.65 -20.46
CA LYS A 88 -4.25 1.93 -19.54
C LYS A 88 -3.53 1.20 -18.40
N MET A 89 -2.23 0.92 -18.55
CA MET A 89 -1.42 0.23 -17.55
C MET A 89 -0.01 0.82 -17.52
N SER A 90 0.36 1.41 -16.39
CA SER A 90 1.71 1.94 -16.18
C SER A 90 2.38 1.34 -14.95
N VAL A 91 3.69 1.18 -15.02
CA VAL A 91 4.54 0.77 -13.91
C VAL A 91 5.68 1.77 -13.81
N GLY A 92 5.86 2.37 -12.64
CA GLY A 92 7.00 3.23 -12.30
C GLY A 92 7.81 2.64 -11.16
N TYR A 93 9.12 2.88 -11.17
CA TYR A 93 10.08 2.39 -10.19
C TYR A 93 10.85 3.57 -9.62
N PHE A 94 11.04 3.59 -8.30
CA PHE A 94 11.66 4.70 -7.59
C PHE A 94 12.62 4.21 -6.51
N TYR A 95 13.52 5.09 -6.09
CA TYR A 95 14.57 4.86 -5.11
C TYR A 95 14.45 5.81 -3.92
#